data_AF-A0A971QEX4-F1
#
_entry.id   AF-A0A971QEX4-F1
#
_cell.length_a   1.000
_cell.length_b   1.000
_cell.length_c   1.000
_cell.angle_alpha   90.00
_cell.angle_beta   90.00
_cell.angle_gamma   90.00
#
_symmetry.space_group_name_H-M   'P 1'
#
loop_
_entity.id
_entity.type
_entity.pdbx_description
1 polymer ?
#
loop_
_entity_poly.entity_id
_entity_poly.type
_entity_poly.pdbx_seq_one_letter_code
_entity_poly.pdbx_strand_id
1 'polypeptide(L)'
;MGNKMLASRVRQRRQWVFRTTAMLAVTAVLLSFLVTWRRDEMAVKESLRLLAGPAAKLQAHLDTWGHLPGDLPEPVSSDVTLFLSSSDRYFASQTTEPMFIAYSPEVMLHLKENGRATILYEKGKIRTQWMTSAEFREQSEAQTARMQAFERERRARPPELP
;
A
#
# COMPACT_ATOMS: atom_id res chain seq x y z
N MET A 1 14.85 61.28 31.57
CA MET A 1 14.86 59.83 31.91
C MET A 1 13.65 59.03 31.39
N GLY A 2 12.48 59.65 31.10
CA GLY A 2 11.26 58.91 30.67
C GLY A 2 11.33 58.19 29.31
N ASN A 3 12.00 58.76 28.29
CA ASN A 3 12.03 58.17 26.94
C ASN A 3 12.77 56.81 26.87
N LYS A 4 13.76 56.57 27.74
CA LYS A 4 14.48 55.28 27.79
C LYS A 4 13.62 54.17 28.41
N MET A 5 12.76 54.49 29.39
CA MET A 5 11.83 53.54 30.01
C MET A 5 10.66 53.17 29.08
N LEU A 6 10.18 54.11 28.25
CA LEU A 6 9.16 53.80 27.25
C LEU A 6 9.72 52.92 26.13
N ALA A 7 10.94 53.20 25.66
CA ALA A 7 11.59 52.40 24.61
C ALA A 7 11.87 50.94 25.06
N SER A 8 12.25 50.71 26.32
CA SER A 8 12.48 49.35 26.85
C SER A 8 11.18 48.55 26.96
N ARG A 9 10.09 49.16 27.46
CA ARG A 9 8.77 48.52 27.53
C ARG A 9 8.23 48.14 26.15
N VAL A 10 8.42 49.00 25.14
CA VAL A 10 8.00 48.70 23.76
C VAL A 10 8.80 47.53 23.18
N ARG A 11 10.11 47.44 23.43
CA ARG A 11 10.94 46.30 22.99
C ARG A 11 10.54 45.00 23.67
N GLN A 12 10.31 45.01 24.98
CA GLN A 12 9.85 43.85 25.73
C GLN A 12 8.48 43.35 25.24
N ARG A 13 7.54 44.26 24.97
CA ARG A 13 6.23 43.90 24.41
C ARG A 13 6.35 43.28 23.02
N ARG A 14 7.21 43.84 22.15
CA ARG A 14 7.48 43.26 20.81
C ARG A 14 8.09 41.87 20.90
N GLN A 15 9.05 41.66 21.80
CA GLN A 15 9.67 40.34 22.02
C GLN A 15 8.66 39.33 22.55
N TRP A 16 7.77 39.75 23.46
CA TRP A 16 6.72 38.87 23.98
C TRP A 16 5.71 38.49 22.89
N VAL A 17 5.24 39.47 22.10
CA VAL A 17 4.36 39.19 20.95
C VAL A 17 5.03 38.23 19.98
N PHE A 18 6.29 38.49 19.59
CA PHE A 18 7.03 37.61 18.68
C PHE A 18 7.17 36.19 19.23
N ARG A 19 7.50 36.04 20.52
CA ARG A 19 7.62 34.72 21.16
C ARG A 19 6.29 33.98 21.18
N THR A 20 5.19 34.64 21.54
CA THR A 20 3.86 34.02 21.55
C THR A 20 3.42 33.65 20.15
N THR A 21 3.62 34.53 19.16
CA THR A 21 3.30 34.24 17.75
C THR A 21 4.13 33.07 17.22
N ALA A 22 5.44 33.04 17.52
CA ALA A 22 6.31 31.94 17.11
C ALA A 22 5.88 30.62 17.77
N MET A 23 5.55 30.63 19.06
CA MET A 23 5.06 29.44 19.76
C MET A 23 3.76 28.93 19.14
N LEU A 24 2.79 29.81 18.91
CA LEU A 24 1.52 29.45 18.27
C LEU A 24 1.73 28.89 16.85
N ALA A 25 2.61 29.51 16.06
CA ALA A 25 2.92 29.03 14.72
C ALA A 25 3.56 27.63 14.75
N VAL A 26 4.55 27.42 15.62
CA VAL A 26 5.20 26.11 15.79
C VAL A 26 4.19 25.06 16.25
N THR A 27 3.35 25.37 17.24
CA THR A 27 2.30 24.45 17.69
C THR A 27 1.31 24.12 16.58
N ALA A 28 0.87 25.11 15.80
CA ALA A 28 -0.04 24.88 14.67
C ALA A 28 0.59 23.97 13.60
N VAL A 29 1.87 24.17 13.29
CA VAL A 29 2.62 23.30 12.35
C VAL A 29 2.72 21.88 12.89
N LEU A 30 3.09 21.71 14.16
CA LEU A 30 3.21 20.39 14.79
C LEU A 30 1.87 19.64 14.83
N LEU A 31 0.78 20.31 15.18
CA LEU A 31 -0.56 19.72 15.16
C LEU A 31 -0.98 19.33 13.75
N SER A 32 -0.74 20.18 12.76
CA SER A 32 -1.06 19.90 11.35
C SER A 32 -0.26 18.71 10.82
N PHE A 33 1.02 18.61 11.18
CA PHE A 33 1.87 17.47 10.84
C PHE A 33 1.34 16.18 11.49
N LEU A 34 1.01 16.21 12.78
CA LEU A 34 0.51 15.05 13.51
C LEU A 34 -0.83 14.55 12.94
N VAL A 35 -1.76 15.46 12.64
CA VAL A 35 -3.06 15.11 12.04
C VAL A 35 -2.86 14.48 10.67
N THR A 36 -2.01 15.08 9.83
CA THR A 36 -1.73 14.56 8.49
C THR A 36 -1.04 13.19 8.55
N TRP A 37 -0.08 13.00 9.46
CA TRP A 37 0.58 11.72 9.68
C TRP A 37 -0.40 10.62 10.08
N ARG A 38 -1.29 10.93 11.05
CA ARG A 38 -2.31 9.98 11.52
C ARG A 38 -3.33 9.67 10.43
N ARG A 39 -3.69 10.65 9.60
CA ARG A 39 -4.55 10.44 8.43
C ARG A 39 -3.91 9.43 7.48
N ASP A 40 -2.64 9.61 7.14
CA ASP A 40 -1.95 8.70 6.21
C ASP A 40 -1.87 7.28 6.78
N GLU A 41 -1.56 7.12 8.08
CA GLU A 41 -1.58 5.80 8.72
C GLU A 41 -2.96 5.13 8.69
N MET A 42 -4.03 5.90 8.92
CA MET A 42 -5.39 5.38 8.87
C MET A 42 -5.78 4.98 7.45
N ALA A 43 -5.37 5.75 6.43
CA ALA A 43 -5.64 5.42 5.03
C ALA A 43 -4.97 4.10 4.61
N VAL A 44 -3.71 3.89 5.02
CA VAL A 44 -2.99 2.62 4.79
C VAL A 44 -3.66 1.46 5.51
N LYS A 45 -4.00 1.63 6.80
CA LYS A 45 -4.66 0.59 7.60
C LYS A 45 -6.03 0.20 7.03
N GLU A 46 -6.83 1.17 6.62
CA GLU A 46 -8.14 0.91 6.03
C GLU A 46 -8.01 0.18 4.69
N SER A 47 -7.06 0.60 3.84
CA SER A 47 -6.79 -0.07 2.56
C SER A 47 -6.37 -1.53 2.74
N LEU A 48 -5.51 -1.82 3.72
CA LEU A 48 -5.14 -3.20 4.07
C LEU A 48 -6.31 -3.99 4.64
N ARG A 49 -7.13 -3.35 5.48
CA ARG A 49 -8.32 -3.97 6.06
C ARG A 49 -9.34 -4.39 5.00
N LEU A 50 -9.53 -3.58 3.95
CA LEU A 50 -10.41 -3.91 2.82
C LEU A 50 -9.98 -5.21 2.12
N LEU A 51 -8.66 -5.48 2.05
CA LEU A 51 -8.13 -6.71 1.44
C LEU A 51 -8.01 -7.88 2.42
N ALA A 52 -8.02 -7.64 3.73
CA ALA A 52 -7.86 -8.69 4.74
C ALA A 52 -8.98 -9.75 4.68
N GLY A 53 -10.24 -9.33 4.47
CA GLY A 53 -11.37 -10.24 4.31
C GLY A 53 -11.23 -11.16 3.08
N PRO A 54 -11.08 -10.60 1.87
CA PRO A 54 -10.79 -11.38 0.66
C PRO A 54 -9.56 -12.29 0.80
N ALA A 55 -8.46 -11.80 1.38
CA ALA A 55 -7.25 -12.60 1.62
C ALA A 55 -7.50 -13.80 2.53
N ALA A 56 -8.26 -13.63 3.62
CA ALA A 56 -8.64 -14.73 4.51
C ALA A 56 -9.50 -15.77 3.80
N LYS A 57 -10.45 -15.35 2.96
CA LYS A 57 -11.28 -16.27 2.17
C LYS A 57 -10.46 -17.01 1.11
N LEU A 58 -9.52 -16.34 0.45
CA LEU A 58 -8.57 -16.97 -0.46
C LEU A 58 -7.70 -18.00 0.26
N GLN A 59 -7.20 -17.68 1.45
CA GLN A 59 -6.44 -18.63 2.26
C GLN A 59 -7.30 -19.84 2.64
N ALA A 60 -8.54 -19.64 3.09
CA ALA A 60 -9.44 -20.74 3.43
C ALA A 60 -9.74 -21.64 2.23
N HIS A 61 -9.93 -21.05 1.04
CA HIS A 61 -10.10 -21.81 -0.19
C HIS A 61 -8.85 -22.63 -0.52
N LEU A 62 -7.69 -22.00 -0.44
CA LEU A 62 -6.39 -22.65 -0.68
C LEU A 62 -6.13 -23.79 0.31
N ASP A 63 -6.46 -23.60 1.59
CA ASP A 63 -6.33 -24.63 2.63
C ASP A 63 -7.28 -25.82 2.39
N THR A 64 -8.43 -25.58 1.76
CA THR A 64 -9.43 -26.62 1.47
C THR A 64 -9.11 -27.41 0.19
N TRP A 65 -8.73 -26.70 -0.88
CA TRP A 65 -8.62 -27.27 -2.23
C TRP A 65 -7.18 -27.44 -2.73
N GLY A 66 -6.22 -26.83 -2.06
CA GLY A 66 -4.80 -26.87 -2.44
C GLY A 66 -4.44 -26.00 -3.66
N HIS A 67 -5.39 -25.23 -4.21
CA HIS A 67 -5.15 -24.34 -5.33
C HIS A 67 -5.87 -22.99 -5.18
N LEU A 68 -5.43 -21.98 -5.94
CA LEU A 68 -6.11 -20.68 -6.01
C LEU A 68 -7.46 -20.81 -6.73
N PRO A 69 -8.51 -20.08 -6.30
CA PRO A 69 -9.80 -20.15 -6.95
C PRO A 69 -9.80 -19.48 -8.34
N GLY A 70 -10.76 -19.90 -9.16
CA GLY A 70 -11.12 -19.28 -10.44
C GLY A 70 -11.37 -17.78 -10.32
N ASP A 71 -12.19 -17.45 -9.32
CA ASP A 71 -12.77 -16.15 -9.05
C ASP A 71 -12.56 -15.78 -7.57
N LEU A 72 -12.55 -14.49 -7.26
CA LEU A 72 -12.51 -14.05 -5.86
C LEU A 72 -13.86 -14.33 -5.17
N PRO A 73 -13.86 -14.75 -3.91
CA PRO A 73 -15.09 -14.93 -3.15
C PRO A 73 -15.71 -13.55 -2.85
N GLU A 74 -16.92 -13.32 -3.37
CA GLU A 74 -17.69 -12.10 -3.15
C GLU A 74 -17.88 -11.77 -1.65
N PRO A 75 -18.05 -10.49 -1.26
CA PRO A 75 -17.99 -9.29 -2.09
C PRO A 75 -16.58 -8.70 -2.09
N VAL A 76 -16.01 -8.51 -3.26
CA VAL A 76 -14.83 -7.66 -3.44
C VAL A 76 -15.35 -6.31 -3.92
N SER A 77 -14.95 -5.22 -3.26
CA SER A 77 -15.30 -3.88 -3.74
C SER A 77 -14.92 -3.73 -5.21
N SER A 78 -15.77 -3.07 -6.00
CA SER A 78 -15.62 -2.85 -7.45
C SER A 78 -14.26 -2.35 -7.91
N ASP A 79 -13.47 -1.79 -6.99
CA ASP A 79 -12.25 -1.06 -7.29
C ASP A 79 -10.97 -1.92 -7.14
N VAL A 80 -11.09 -3.20 -6.75
CA VAL A 80 -9.95 -4.11 -6.66
C VAL A 80 -9.70 -4.76 -8.02
N THR A 81 -8.48 -4.62 -8.53
CA THR A 81 -8.08 -5.28 -9.79
C THR A 81 -7.58 -6.69 -9.50
N LEU A 82 -8.02 -7.66 -10.31
CA LEU A 82 -7.72 -9.08 -10.17
C LEU A 82 -6.78 -9.59 -11.28
N PHE A 83 -5.81 -10.41 -10.89
CA PHE A 83 -5.00 -11.24 -11.79
C PHE A 83 -5.11 -12.71 -11.38
N LEU A 84 -6.14 -13.39 -11.89
CA LEU A 84 -6.34 -14.84 -11.73
C LEU A 84 -6.80 -15.47 -13.05
N SER A 85 -6.05 -15.24 -14.12
CA SER A 85 -6.23 -16.06 -15.32
C SER A 85 -5.85 -17.53 -15.02
N SER A 86 -6.26 -18.46 -15.88
CA SER A 86 -5.85 -19.86 -15.75
C SER A 86 -4.32 -20.04 -15.87
N SER A 87 -3.65 -19.21 -16.68
CA SER A 87 -2.18 -19.22 -16.76
C SER A 87 -1.53 -18.66 -15.49
N ASP A 88 -2.10 -17.64 -14.86
CA ASP A 88 -1.58 -17.05 -13.61
C ASP A 88 -1.62 -18.08 -12.48
N ARG A 89 -2.75 -18.80 -12.34
CA ARG A 89 -2.88 -19.88 -11.34
C ARG A 89 -1.90 -21.01 -11.57
N TYR A 90 -1.72 -21.41 -12.83
CA TYR A 90 -0.75 -22.44 -13.16
C TYR A 90 0.67 -21.98 -12.85
N PHE A 91 1.05 -20.75 -13.21
CA PHE A 91 2.33 -20.15 -12.85
C PHE A 91 2.53 -20.10 -11.34
N ALA A 92 1.52 -19.66 -10.59
CA ALA A 92 1.54 -19.64 -9.12
C ALA A 92 1.79 -21.02 -8.51
N SER A 93 1.24 -22.08 -9.10
CA SER A 93 1.48 -23.47 -8.63
C SER A 93 2.91 -23.96 -8.86
N GLN A 94 3.63 -23.39 -9.83
CA GLN A 94 4.97 -23.82 -10.23
C GLN A 94 6.08 -22.94 -9.64
N THR A 95 5.77 -21.69 -9.29
CA THR A 95 6.76 -20.75 -8.72
C THR A 95 6.80 -20.79 -7.20
N THR A 96 7.98 -20.53 -6.64
CA THR A 96 8.16 -20.33 -5.19
C THR A 96 8.23 -18.86 -4.81
N GLU A 97 8.22 -17.97 -5.80
CA GLU A 97 8.37 -16.53 -5.61
C GLU A 97 7.03 -15.85 -5.34
N PRO A 98 7.01 -14.68 -4.67
CA PRO A 98 5.79 -13.92 -4.44
C PRO A 98 5.13 -13.50 -5.76
N MET A 99 3.81 -13.70 -5.85
CA MET A 99 2.97 -13.31 -6.98
C MET A 99 1.80 -12.43 -6.51
N PHE A 100 1.56 -11.33 -7.22
CA PHE A 100 0.36 -10.52 -7.06
C PHE A 100 -0.87 -11.27 -7.56
N ILE A 101 -1.88 -11.35 -6.70
CA ILE A 101 -3.21 -11.87 -7.04
C ILE A 101 -4.20 -10.73 -7.25
N ALA A 102 -4.13 -9.71 -6.39
CA ALA A 102 -5.05 -8.59 -6.41
C ALA A 102 -4.40 -7.35 -5.79
N TYR A 103 -4.92 -6.18 -6.12
CA TYR A 103 -4.46 -4.92 -5.52
C TYR A 103 -5.55 -3.85 -5.56
N SER A 104 -5.46 -2.92 -4.62
CA SER A 104 -6.35 -1.75 -4.53
C SER A 104 -5.96 -0.66 -5.54
N PRO A 105 -6.83 0.34 -5.74
CA PRO A 105 -6.43 1.60 -6.36
C PRO A 105 -5.31 2.27 -5.57
N GLU A 106 -4.60 3.19 -6.22
CA GLU A 106 -3.58 4.00 -5.58
C GLU A 106 -4.21 4.98 -4.59
N VAL A 107 -3.69 4.98 -3.37
CA VAL A 107 -4.08 5.93 -2.34
C VAL A 107 -3.04 7.04 -2.29
N MET A 108 -3.53 8.26 -2.47
CA MET A 108 -2.72 9.46 -2.36
C MET A 108 -2.50 9.79 -0.89
N LEU A 109 -1.25 9.80 -0.45
CA LEU A 109 -0.82 10.15 0.91
C LEU A 109 -0.21 11.56 0.90
N HIS A 110 -0.30 12.26 2.02
CA HIS A 110 0.14 13.67 2.08
C HIS A 110 1.60 13.83 2.52
N LEU A 111 2.06 12.97 3.44
CA LEU A 111 3.41 12.98 3.98
C LEU A 111 4.24 11.76 3.54
N LYS A 112 3.56 10.64 3.29
CA LYS A 112 4.20 9.38 2.86
C LYS A 112 4.09 9.22 1.34
N GLU A 113 4.86 8.27 0.81
CA GLU A 113 4.75 7.88 -0.60
C GLU A 113 3.39 7.25 -0.88
N ASN A 114 2.80 7.63 -2.02
CA ASN A 114 1.60 6.99 -2.54
C ASN A 114 1.84 5.49 -2.71
N GLY A 115 0.75 4.73 -2.65
CA GLY A 115 0.87 3.29 -2.73
C GLY A 115 -0.47 2.60 -2.82
N ARG A 116 -0.42 1.28 -2.72
CA ARG A 116 -1.56 0.38 -2.89
C ARG A 116 -1.48 -0.72 -1.85
N ALA A 117 -2.63 -1.19 -1.40
CA ALA A 117 -2.71 -2.47 -0.71
C ALA A 117 -2.68 -3.59 -1.76
N THR A 118 -1.89 -4.63 -1.53
CA THR A 118 -1.72 -5.76 -2.43
C THR A 118 -2.00 -7.08 -1.71
N ILE A 119 -2.51 -8.06 -2.45
CA ILE A 119 -2.61 -9.45 -2.03
C ILE A 119 -1.53 -10.24 -2.77
N LEU A 120 -0.64 -10.84 -1.99
CA LEU A 120 0.47 -11.65 -2.45
C LEU A 120 0.21 -13.12 -2.14
N TYR A 121 0.54 -13.99 -3.07
CA TYR A 121 0.66 -15.43 -2.85
C TYR A 121 2.11 -15.86 -2.90
N GLU A 122 2.51 -16.63 -1.89
CA GLU A 122 3.85 -17.18 -1.77
C GLU A 122 3.78 -18.52 -1.04
N LYS A 123 4.21 -19.62 -1.69
CA LYS A 123 4.34 -20.94 -1.06
C LYS A 123 3.10 -21.41 -0.31
N GLY A 124 1.93 -21.28 -0.91
CA GLY A 124 0.67 -21.72 -0.28
C GLY A 124 0.15 -20.75 0.80
N LYS A 125 0.70 -19.54 0.90
CA LYS A 125 0.25 -18.51 1.85
C LYS A 125 -0.18 -17.25 1.12
N ILE A 126 -1.31 -16.72 1.55
CA ILE A 126 -1.87 -15.45 1.12
C ILE A 126 -1.55 -14.40 2.19
N ARG A 127 -0.97 -13.28 1.79
CA ARG A 127 -0.72 -12.14 2.69
C ARG A 127 -1.10 -10.82 2.04
N THR A 128 -1.57 -9.88 2.86
CA THR A 128 -1.80 -8.50 2.45
C THR A 128 -0.59 -7.65 2.79
N GLN A 129 -0.15 -6.79 1.89
CA GLN A 129 0.96 -5.88 2.13
C GLN A 129 0.66 -4.49 1.57
N TRP A 130 1.20 -3.45 2.21
CA TRP A 130 1.23 -2.10 1.65
C TRP A 130 2.49 -1.95 0.80
N MET A 131 2.34 -1.45 -0.41
CA MET A 131 3.44 -1.20 -1.33
C MET A 131 3.39 0.21 -1.85
N THR A 132 4.54 0.89 -1.91
CA THR A 132 4.62 2.21 -2.56
C THR A 132 4.42 2.05 -4.07
N SER A 133 4.09 3.15 -4.75
CA SER A 133 3.88 3.13 -6.20
C SER A 133 5.14 2.72 -6.97
N ALA A 134 6.33 3.01 -6.43
CA ALA A 134 7.60 2.58 -7.00
C ALA A 134 7.80 1.06 -6.81
N GLU A 135 7.65 0.55 -5.60
CA GLU A 135 7.77 -0.87 -5.28
C GLU A 135 6.78 -1.72 -6.09
N PHE A 136 5.53 -1.26 -6.19
CA PHE A 136 4.49 -1.94 -6.94
C PHE A 136 4.85 -2.03 -8.42
N ARG A 137 5.32 -0.92 -9.02
CA ARG A 137 5.72 -0.89 -10.42
C ARG A 137 6.85 -1.87 -10.70
N GLU A 138 7.92 -1.80 -9.90
CA GLU A 138 9.09 -2.66 -10.06
C GLU A 138 8.71 -4.15 -9.97
N GLN A 139 7.96 -4.54 -8.93
CA GLN A 139 7.58 -5.93 -8.75
C GLN A 139 6.57 -6.39 -9.80
N SER A 140 5.66 -5.52 -10.25
CA SER A 140 4.68 -5.85 -11.29
C SER A 140 5.35 -6.09 -12.65
N GLU A 141 6.34 -5.26 -13.00
CA GLU A 141 7.16 -5.43 -14.19
C GLU A 141 7.97 -6.74 -14.11
N ALA A 142 8.60 -7.00 -12.97
CA ALA A 142 9.35 -8.23 -12.72
C ALA A 142 8.46 -9.49 -12.78
N GLN A 143 7.25 -9.44 -12.21
CA GLN A 143 6.27 -10.52 -12.33
C GLN A 143 5.86 -10.74 -13.78
N THR A 144 5.55 -9.67 -14.52
CA THR A 144 5.17 -9.76 -15.94
C THR A 144 6.28 -10.41 -16.77
N ALA A 145 7.53 -10.00 -16.57
CA ALA A 145 8.67 -10.58 -17.26
C ALA A 145 8.86 -12.08 -16.95
N ARG A 146 8.70 -12.48 -15.68
CA ARG A 146 8.77 -13.89 -15.24
C ARG A 146 7.65 -14.72 -15.84
N MET A 147 6.42 -14.21 -15.83
CA MET A 147 5.28 -14.90 -16.44
C MET A 147 5.47 -15.08 -17.94
N GLN A 148 5.96 -14.06 -18.65
CA GLN A 148 6.26 -14.16 -20.09
C GLN A 148 7.40 -15.15 -20.37
N ALA A 149 8.44 -15.19 -19.54
CA ALA A 149 9.50 -16.18 -19.66
C ALA A 149 8.95 -17.61 -19.48
N PHE A 150 8.16 -17.82 -18.42
CA PHE A 150 7.51 -19.09 -18.15
C PHE A 150 6.56 -19.54 -19.28
N GLU A 151 5.75 -18.63 -19.83
CA GLU A 151 4.90 -18.96 -20.97
C GLU A 151 5.69 -19.34 -22.21
N ARG A 152 6.82 -18.66 -22.49
CA ARG A 152 7.69 -19.01 -23.62
C ARG A 152 8.28 -20.41 -23.44
N GLU A 153 8.76 -20.74 -22.25
CA GLU A 153 9.27 -22.08 -21.94
C GLU A 153 8.19 -23.15 -22.06
N ARG A 154 6.99 -22.88 -21.53
CA ARG A 154 5.85 -23.80 -21.62
C ARG A 154 5.47 -24.08 -23.06
N ARG A 155 5.42 -23.06 -23.93
CA ARG A 155 5.09 -23.21 -25.35
C ARG A 155 6.19 -23.90 -26.17
N ALA A 156 7.44 -23.83 -25.72
CA ALA A 156 8.55 -24.52 -26.36
C ALA A 156 8.58 -26.03 -26.06
N ARG A 157 7.94 -26.48 -24.98
CA ARG A 157 7.80 -27.90 -24.66
C ARG A 157 6.73 -28.54 -25.56
N PRO A 158 6.98 -29.75 -26.11
CA PRO A 158 5.95 -30.48 -26.84
C PRO A 158 4.71 -30.70 -25.96
N PRO A 159 3.49 -30.62 -26.52
CA PRO A 159 2.29 -30.90 -25.75
C PRO A 159 2.32 -32.35 -25.26
N GLU A 160 2.22 -32.55 -23.95
CA GLU A 160 1.96 -33.87 -23.37
C GLU A 160 0.52 -34.26 -23.74
N LEU A 161 0.38 -35.18 -24.69
CA LEU A 161 -0.91 -35.78 -25.01
C LEU A 161 -1.19 -36.91 -23.98
N PRO A 162 -2.42 -37.00 -23.45
CA PRO A 162 -2.81 -38.09 -22.56
C PRO A 162 -2.82 -39.46 -23.25
#